data_AF-A0A5K1BKF6-F1
#
_entry.id   AF-A0A5K1BKF6-F1
#
_cell.length_a   1.000
_cell.length_b   1.000
_cell.length_c   1.000
_cell.angle_alpha   90.00
_cell.angle_beta   90.00
_cell.angle_gamma   90.00
#
_symmetry.space_group_name_H-M   'P 1'
#
loop_
_entity.id
_entity.type
_entity.pdbx_description
1 polymer ?
#
loop_
_entity_poly.entity_id
_entity_poly.type
_entity_poly.pdbx_seq_one_letter_code
_entity_poly.pdbx_strand_id
1 'polypeptide(L)' 'WMPLEEYASQPFVMQHEMLKKVSDIIFAKAANGYAGFTPEFGHHSGRSCYLYLNGRDLTM' A
#
# COMPACT_ATOMS: atom_id res chain seq x y z
N TRP A 1 -9.04 13.21 -11.74
CA TRP A 1 -9.37 12.42 -10.54
C TRP A 1 -10.49 11.46 -10.92
N MET A 2 -10.37 10.19 -10.55
CA MET A 2 -11.33 9.13 -10.87
C MET A 2 -11.76 8.45 -9.55
N PRO A 3 -13.06 8.20 -9.33
CA PRO A 3 -13.54 7.39 -8.20
C PRO A 3 -12.89 6.00 -8.18
N LEU A 4 -12.62 5.46 -6.99
CA LEU A 4 -12.00 4.13 -6.85
C LEU A 4 -12.91 3.03 -7.40
N GLU A 5 -14.22 3.20 -7.23
CA GLU A 5 -15.25 2.32 -7.75
C GLU A 5 -15.24 2.31 -9.28
N GLU A 6 -15.09 3.50 -9.89
CA GLU A 6 -14.98 3.64 -11.35
C GLU A 6 -13.71 2.96 -11.87
N TYR A 7 -12.57 3.16 -11.20
CA TYR A 7 -11.31 2.47 -11.52
C TYR A 7 -11.44 0.95 -11.43
N ALA A 8 -12.01 0.43 -10.34
CA ALA A 8 -12.13 -1.00 -10.11
C ALA A 8 -13.11 -1.68 -11.09
N SER A 9 -14.09 -0.93 -11.61
CA SER A 9 -15.06 -1.40 -12.60
C SER A 9 -14.51 -1.46 -14.03
N GLN A 10 -13.28 -0.99 -14.28
CA GLN A 10 -12.71 -1.00 -15.63
C GLN A 10 -12.58 -2.44 -16.15
N PRO A 11 -12.96 -2.72 -17.40
CA PRO A 11 -12.88 -4.06 -17.98
C PRO A 11 -11.48 -4.67 -17.88
N PHE A 12 -10.44 -3.86 -18.06
CA PHE A 12 -9.05 -4.28 -17.93
C PHE A 12 -8.71 -4.75 -16.51
N VAL A 13 -9.12 -3.99 -15.49
CA VAL A 13 -8.90 -4.34 -14.08
C VAL A 13 -9.67 -5.62 -13.72
N MET A 14 -10.90 -5.76 -14.22
CA MET A 14 -11.74 -6.94 -14.00
C MET A 14 -11.28 -8.21 -14.74
N GLN A 15 -10.48 -8.08 -15.81
CA GLN A 15 -9.96 -9.24 -16.54
C GLN A 15 -8.74 -9.87 -15.87
N HIS A 16 -7.96 -9.09 -15.13
CA HIS A 16 -6.69 -9.55 -14.56
C HIS A 16 -6.79 -9.73 -13.04
N GLU A 17 -6.67 -10.97 -12.55
CA GLU A 17 -6.75 -11.28 -11.11
C GLU A 17 -5.76 -10.47 -10.26
N MET A 18 -4.55 -10.25 -10.79
CA MET A 18 -3.56 -9.39 -10.13
C MET A 18 -4.10 -7.98 -9.88
N LEU A 19 -4.79 -7.39 -10.87
CA LEU A 19 -5.31 -6.03 -10.77
C LEU A 19 -6.53 -5.94 -9.86
N LYS A 20 -7.33 -7.02 -9.77
CA LYS A 20 -8.37 -7.14 -8.74
C LYS A 20 -7.77 -7.08 -7.33
N LYS A 21 -6.73 -7.88 -7.07
CA LYS A 21 -6.03 -7.87 -5.77
C LYS A 21 -5.43 -6.51 -5.44
N VAL A 22 -4.87 -5.81 -6.44
CA VAL A 22 -4.38 -4.44 -6.26
C VAL A 22 -5.54 -3.50 -5.89
N SER A 23 -6.69 -3.64 -6.55
CA SER A 23 -7.88 -2.86 -6.23
C SER A 23 -8.35 -3.11 -4.80
N ASP A 24 -8.37 -4.37 -4.34
CA ASP A 24 -8.72 -4.73 -2.97
C ASP A 24 -7.79 -4.06 -1.94
N ILE A 25 -6.48 -4.02 -2.22
CA ILE A 25 -5.49 -3.31 -1.36
C ILE A 25 -5.78 -1.81 -1.33
N ILE A 26 -6.12 -1.20 -2.47
CA ILE A 26 -6.44 0.22 -2.54
C ILE A 26 -7.70 0.54 -1.74
N PHE A 27 -8.76 -0.27 -1.88
CA PHE A 27 -9.98 -0.13 -1.07
C PHE A 27 -9.69 -0.30 0.41
N ALA A 28 -8.89 -1.30 0.79
CA ALA A 28 -8.48 -1.49 2.18
C ALA A 28 -7.66 -0.30 2.71
N LYS A 29 -6.82 0.33 1.88
CA LYS A 29 -6.08 1.55 2.26
C LYS A 29 -7.01 2.75 2.43
N ALA A 30 -7.96 2.94 1.51
CA ALA A 30 -8.96 4.01 1.58
C ALA A 30 -9.86 3.89 2.83
N ALA A 31 -10.20 2.66 3.22
CA ALA A 31 -10.93 2.35 4.46
C ALA A 31 -10.07 2.43 5.74
N ASN A 32 -8.81 2.89 5.64
CA ASN A 32 -7.81 2.90 6.73
C ASN A 32 -7.56 1.50 7.35
N GLY A 33 -7.91 0.43 6.66
CA GLY A 33 -7.71 -0.97 7.06
C GLY A 33 -6.31 -1.49 6.72
N TYR A 34 -5.66 -0.93 5.70
CA TYR A 34 -4.32 -1.34 5.27
C TYR A 34 -3.23 -0.34 5.72
N ALA A 35 -2.36 -0.78 6.63
CA ALA A 35 -1.23 0.04 7.12
C ALA A 35 -0.18 0.25 6.02
N GLY A 36 0.15 -0.82 5.29
CA GLY A 36 1.30 -0.85 4.39
C GLY A 36 2.61 -0.78 5.16
N PHE A 37 3.70 -0.52 4.44
CA PHE A 37 4.99 -0.24 5.05
C PHE A 37 5.28 1.25 5.01
N THR A 38 5.79 1.77 6.12
CA THR A 38 6.15 3.18 6.30
C THR A 38 7.68 3.28 6.37
N PRO A 39 8.29 4.30 5.74
CA PRO A 39 9.73 4.51 5.82
C PRO A 39 10.14 4.99 7.21
N GLU A 40 11.06 4.25 7.83
CA GLU A 40 11.76 4.62 9.06
C GLU A 40 13.18 5.06 8.71
N PHE A 41 13.58 6.22 9.22
CA PHE A 41 14.93 6.75 9.01
C PHE A 41 15.93 6.03 9.92
N GLY A 42 17.01 5.54 9.34
CA GLY A 42 18.06 4.82 10.07
C GLY A 42 19.47 5.17 9.58
N HIS A 43 20.46 4.65 10.30
CA HIS A 43 21.87 4.77 9.93
C HIS A 43 22.52 3.39 9.99
N HIS A 44 23.09 2.95 8.87
CA HIS A 44 23.80 1.67 8.79
C HIS A 44 25.17 1.87 8.16
N SER A 45 26.22 1.41 8.84
CA SER A 45 27.61 1.50 8.36
C SER A 45 28.02 2.92 7.92
N GLY A 46 27.61 3.93 8.70
CA GLY A 46 27.95 5.33 8.43
C GLY A 46 27.14 6.00 7.33
N ARG A 47 26.15 5.31 6.73
CA ARG A 47 25.25 5.88 5.72
C ARG A 47 23.82 5.94 6.24
N SER A 48 23.13 7.03 5.92
CA SER A 48 21.69 7.13 6.18
C SER A 48 20.92 6.23 5.21
N CYS A 49 19.93 5.51 5.73
CA CYS A 49 19.05 4.63 4.96
C CYS A 49 17.61 4.79 5.41
N TYR A 50 16.67 4.35 4.56
CA TYR A 50 15.27 4.22 4.92
C TYR A 50 14.91 2.74 4.93
N LEU A 51 14.31 2.30 6.04
CA LEU A 51 13.81 0.94 6.19
C LEU A 51 12.29 0.99 6.14
N TYR A 52 11.68 0.22 5.24
CA TYR A 52 10.23 0.18 5.09
C TYR A 52 9.68 -0.93 5.97
N LEU A 53 8.99 -0.55 7.04
CA LEU A 53 8.51 -1.47 8.08
C LEU A 53 7.00 -1.31 8.30
N ASN A 54 6.37 -2.33 8.91
CA ASN A 54 4.99 -2.22 9.33
C ASN A 54 4.88 -1.31 10.56
N GLY A 55 4.38 -0.08 10.36
CA GLY A 55 4.23 0.90 11.43
C GLY A 55 3.20 0.54 12.51
N ARG A 56 2.29 -0.43 12.28
CA ARG A 56 1.35 -0.88 13.33
C ARG A 56 1.99 -1.83 14.34
N ASP A 57 2.90 -2.69 13.88
CA ASP A 57 3.55 -3.71 14.70
C ASP A 57 4.84 -3.20 15.36
N LEU A 58 5.27 -1.98 15.01
CA LEU A 58 6.46 -1.29 15.52
C LEU A 58 6.23 -0.53 16.84
N THR A 59 5.16 -0.84 17.56
CA THR A 59 4.92 -0.26 18.89
C THR A 59 6.04 -0.72 19.84
N MET A 60 6.98 0.18 20.13
CA MET A 60 7.89 0.09 21.28
C MET A 60 7.17 0.52 22.56
#